data_AF-A0A1K0GZD2-F1
#
_entry.id   AF-A0A1K0GZD2-F1
#
_cell.length_a   1.000
_cell.length_b   1.000
_cell.length_c   1.000
_cell.angle_alpha   90.00
_cell.angle_beta   90.00
_cell.angle_gamma   90.00
#
_symmetry.space_group_name_H-M   'P 1'
#
loop_
_entity.id
_entity.type
_entity.pdbx_description
1 polymer ?
#
loop_
_entity_poly.entity_id
_entity_poly.type
_entity_poly.pdbx_seq_one_letter_code
_entity_poly.pdbx_strand_id
1 'polypeptide(L)'
;MVDGVEKVHLAPCFVKENGVQDGLLFDKDGTANAQLIARTQQAEAKSKGASLVDAQVKSVESGKVILSDGTEIKAAEVVLCTGISTGALLASLRIVPVAHCYAYTAQRSEFRENKAAFVRYPEAHVYARDHGLQDGIGSYGHDPIAVAQSHLTSSA
;
A
#
# COMPACT_ATOMS: atom_id res chain seq x y z
N MET A 1 10.77 22.90 -9.02
CA MET A 1 9.55 23.45 -9.62
C MET A 1 9.63 23.15 -11.10
N VAL A 2 8.62 22.49 -11.66
CA VAL A 2 8.51 22.26 -13.11
C VAL A 2 7.59 23.34 -13.68
N ASP A 3 7.76 23.70 -14.95
CA ASP A 3 6.88 24.68 -15.61
C ASP A 3 5.57 24.04 -16.11
N GLY A 4 4.64 24.84 -16.65
CA GLY A 4 3.32 24.36 -17.09
C GLY A 4 3.38 23.28 -18.18
N VAL A 5 4.31 23.41 -19.14
CA VAL A 5 4.43 22.49 -20.29
C VAL A 5 5.02 21.16 -19.84
N GLU A 6 6.04 21.21 -18.98
CA GLU A 6 6.70 20.03 -18.44
C GLU A 6 5.74 19.18 -17.57
N LYS A 7 4.86 19.82 -16.77
CA LYS A 7 3.84 19.11 -15.95
C LYS A 7 2.88 18.31 -16.81
N VAL A 8 2.37 18.91 -17.89
CA VAL A 8 1.42 18.25 -18.79
C VAL A 8 2.10 17.09 -19.51
N HIS A 9 3.35 17.26 -19.94
CA HIS A 9 4.08 16.19 -20.61
C HIS A 9 4.30 14.96 -19.70
N LEU A 10 4.56 15.17 -18.41
CA LEU A 10 4.82 14.09 -17.45
C LEU A 10 3.57 13.26 -17.09
N ALA A 11 2.38 13.88 -17.12
CA ALA A 11 1.13 13.22 -16.76
C ALA A 11 -0.08 13.80 -17.51
N PRO A 12 -0.14 13.68 -18.84
CA PRO A 12 -1.10 14.41 -19.68
C PRO A 12 -2.56 14.00 -19.44
N CYS A 13 -2.79 12.81 -18.89
CA CYS A 13 -4.12 12.32 -18.52
C CYS A 13 -4.60 12.79 -17.15
N PHE A 14 -3.70 13.30 -16.31
CA PHE A 14 -4.01 13.75 -14.95
C PHE A 14 -3.92 15.28 -14.85
N VAL A 15 -3.00 15.91 -15.57
CA VAL A 15 -2.77 17.35 -15.50
C VAL A 15 -3.30 18.04 -16.74
N LYS A 16 -4.22 19.00 -16.55
CA LYS A 16 -4.66 19.90 -17.61
C LYS A 16 -3.73 21.10 -17.69
N GLU A 17 -3.47 21.59 -18.89
CA GLU A 17 -2.58 22.74 -19.17
C GLU A 17 -2.93 23.99 -18.35
N ASN A 18 -4.21 24.31 -18.21
CA ASN A 18 -4.70 25.43 -17.39
C ASN A 18 -5.29 25.00 -16.05
N GLY A 19 -5.05 23.75 -15.61
CA GLY A 19 -5.67 23.16 -14.43
C GLY A 19 -4.89 23.36 -13.13
N VAL A 20 -3.60 23.67 -13.21
CA VAL A 20 -2.70 23.82 -12.06
C VAL A 20 -1.72 24.95 -12.32
N GLN A 21 -1.52 25.82 -11.31
CA GLN A 21 -0.55 26.92 -11.41
C GLN A 21 0.88 26.39 -11.36
N ASP A 22 1.18 25.54 -10.38
CA ASP A 22 2.51 25.05 -10.07
C ASP A 22 2.57 23.55 -9.81
N GLY A 23 3.79 22.99 -9.85
CA GLY A 23 4.04 21.56 -9.71
C GLY A 23 5.44 21.29 -9.15
N LEU A 24 5.51 20.31 -8.25
CA LEU A 24 6.76 19.84 -7.65
C LEU A 24 7.05 18.42 -8.17
N LEU A 25 8.17 18.29 -8.86
CA LEU A 25 8.66 17.01 -9.37
C LEU A 25 9.73 16.44 -8.44
N PHE A 26 9.57 15.18 -8.09
CA PHE A 26 10.60 14.32 -7.55
C PHE A 26 10.90 13.25 -8.61
N ASP A 27 12.00 13.43 -9.34
CA ASP A 27 12.37 12.61 -10.51
C ASP A 27 12.65 11.14 -10.17
N LYS A 28 12.97 10.86 -8.90
CA LYS A 28 13.23 9.52 -8.37
C LYS A 28 12.01 8.86 -7.72
N ASP A 29 10.88 9.56 -7.63
CA ASP A 29 9.65 8.97 -7.14
C ASP A 29 9.00 8.05 -8.19
N GLY A 30 8.06 7.22 -7.73
CA GLY A 30 7.36 6.32 -8.63
C GLY A 30 6.36 5.43 -7.92
N THR A 31 6.14 4.26 -8.50
CA THR A 31 5.18 3.28 -7.99
C THR A 31 5.86 1.94 -7.75
N ALA A 32 5.55 1.30 -6.63
CA ALA A 32 6.05 -0.02 -6.31
C ALA A 32 5.04 -1.11 -6.71
N ASN A 33 5.56 -2.27 -7.16
CA ASN A 33 4.79 -3.50 -7.23
C ASN A 33 5.02 -4.29 -5.94
N ALA A 34 4.22 -3.97 -4.90
CA ALA A 34 4.40 -4.51 -3.56
C ALA A 34 4.33 -6.05 -3.53
N GLN A 35 3.44 -6.64 -4.32
CA GLN A 35 3.29 -8.10 -4.41
C GLN A 35 4.52 -8.77 -5.02
N LEU A 36 5.08 -8.20 -6.09
CA LEU A 36 6.32 -8.71 -6.68
C LEU A 36 7.48 -8.58 -5.69
N ILE A 37 7.64 -7.42 -5.07
CA ILE A 37 8.69 -7.17 -4.07
C ILE A 37 8.56 -8.19 -2.93
N ALA A 38 7.37 -8.37 -2.36
CA ALA A 38 7.14 -9.31 -1.27
C ALA A 38 7.52 -10.74 -1.68
N ARG A 39 7.05 -11.22 -2.84
CA ARG A 39 7.38 -12.58 -3.31
C ARG A 39 8.87 -12.77 -3.57
N THR A 40 9.54 -11.77 -4.16
CA THR A 40 10.98 -11.80 -4.39
C THR A 40 11.74 -11.88 -3.07
N GLN A 41 11.39 -11.04 -2.09
CA GLN A 41 12.03 -11.02 -0.77
C GLN A 41 11.78 -12.31 0.02
N GLN A 42 10.57 -12.89 -0.08
CA GLN A 42 10.27 -14.20 0.51
C GLN A 42 11.14 -15.31 -0.11
N ALA A 43 11.33 -15.30 -1.43
CA ALA A 43 12.17 -16.28 -2.11
C ALA A 43 13.64 -16.15 -1.72
N GLU A 44 14.15 -14.92 -1.62
CA GLU A 44 15.51 -14.64 -1.18
C GLU A 44 15.74 -15.06 0.29
N ALA A 45 14.78 -14.78 1.17
CA ALA A 45 14.86 -15.22 2.56
C ALA A 45 14.91 -16.75 2.66
N LYS A 46 14.05 -17.47 1.91
CA LYS A 46 14.06 -18.93 1.85
C LYS A 46 15.39 -19.48 1.34
N SER A 47 15.98 -18.90 0.28
CA SER A 47 17.28 -19.34 -0.24
C SER A 47 18.43 -19.14 0.74
N LYS A 48 18.27 -18.21 1.69
CA LYS A 48 19.18 -17.96 2.82
C LYS A 48 18.84 -18.77 4.09
N GLY A 49 17.90 -19.69 4.01
CA GLY A 49 17.56 -20.63 5.10
C GLY A 49 16.38 -20.21 5.99
N ALA A 50 15.64 -19.16 5.64
CA ALA A 50 14.44 -18.79 6.40
C ALA A 50 13.29 -19.78 6.17
N SER A 51 12.62 -20.18 7.25
CA SER A 51 11.37 -20.95 7.22
C SER A 51 10.17 -20.02 7.18
N LEU A 52 9.36 -20.12 6.12
CA LEU A 52 8.10 -19.38 5.99
C LEU A 52 6.94 -20.36 6.15
N VAL A 53 6.15 -20.15 7.20
CA VAL A 53 5.00 -20.97 7.55
C VAL A 53 3.74 -20.15 7.28
N ASP A 54 2.84 -20.69 6.47
CA ASP A 54 1.49 -20.14 6.30
C ASP A 54 0.64 -20.59 7.49
N ALA A 55 0.51 -19.72 8.49
CA ALA A 55 -0.22 -20.01 9.71
C ALA A 55 -0.79 -18.73 10.33
N GLN A 56 -1.86 -18.91 11.09
CA GLN A 56 -2.46 -17.83 11.87
C GLN A 56 -1.92 -17.81 13.29
N VAL A 57 -1.43 -16.65 13.72
CA VAL A 57 -0.98 -16.42 15.09
C VAL A 57 -2.17 -16.08 15.96
N LYS A 58 -2.32 -16.81 17.07
CA LYS A 58 -3.36 -16.58 18.08
C LYS A 58 -2.88 -15.61 19.17
N SER A 59 -1.67 -15.80 19.66
CA SER A 59 -1.09 -14.94 20.70
C SER A 59 0.44 -14.93 20.62
N VAL A 60 1.02 -13.87 21.20
CA VAL A 60 2.46 -13.74 21.41
C VAL A 60 2.73 -13.58 22.89
N GLU A 61 3.65 -14.38 23.40
CA GLU A 61 4.05 -14.40 24.80
C GLU A 61 5.57 -14.26 24.90
N SER A 62 6.10 -14.03 26.10
CA SER A 62 7.54 -13.96 26.30
C SER A 62 8.20 -15.28 25.90
N GLY A 63 9.01 -15.23 24.85
CA GLY A 63 9.78 -16.38 24.35
C GLY A 63 9.03 -17.36 23.44
N LYS A 64 7.77 -17.07 23.07
CA LYS A 64 7.01 -17.95 22.15
C LYS A 64 5.87 -17.27 21.40
N VAL A 65 5.48 -17.90 20.30
CA VAL A 65 4.27 -17.60 19.52
C VAL A 65 3.36 -18.82 19.57
N ILE A 66 2.07 -18.61 19.82
CA ILE A 66 1.05 -19.67 19.81
C ILE A 66 0.20 -19.51 18.55
N LEU A 67 0.13 -20.55 17.73
CA LEU A 67 -0.69 -20.60 16.52
C LEU A 67 -2.15 -20.96 16.86
N SER A 68 -3.06 -20.69 15.92
CA SER A 68 -4.50 -20.97 16.09
C SER A 68 -4.82 -22.47 16.26
N ASP A 69 -3.96 -23.36 15.77
CA ASP A 69 -4.09 -24.82 15.94
C ASP A 69 -3.50 -25.34 17.26
N GLY A 70 -2.95 -24.45 18.10
CA GLY A 70 -2.32 -24.78 19.38
C GLY A 70 -0.82 -25.09 19.29
N THR A 71 -0.23 -25.08 18.10
CA THR A 71 1.23 -25.23 17.92
C THR A 71 1.98 -24.09 18.60
N GLU A 72 3.02 -24.41 19.36
CA GLU A 72 3.92 -23.43 19.96
C GLU A 72 5.24 -23.33 19.20
N ILE A 73 5.61 -22.11 18.81
CA ILE A 73 6.92 -21.80 18.24
C ILE A 73 7.73 -21.04 19.28
N LYS A 74 8.79 -21.67 19.78
CA LYS A 74 9.75 -21.01 20.69
C LYS A 74 10.64 -20.07 19.90
N ALA A 75 10.84 -18.86 20.42
CA ALA A 75 11.70 -17.86 19.80
C ALA A 75 12.41 -17.05 20.88
N ALA A 76 13.70 -16.75 20.69
CA ALA A 76 14.42 -15.85 21.59
C ALA A 76 13.86 -14.42 21.49
N GLU A 77 13.45 -14.03 20.27
CA GLU A 77 12.89 -12.71 19.96
C GLU A 77 11.70 -12.87 19.02
N VAL A 78 10.68 -12.03 19.20
CA VAL A 78 9.51 -11.96 18.34
C VAL A 78 9.35 -10.54 17.83
N VAL A 79 9.30 -10.38 16.50
CA VAL A 79 9.04 -9.09 15.84
C VAL A 79 7.66 -9.13 15.21
N LEU A 80 6.79 -8.19 15.59
CA LEU A 80 5.44 -8.06 15.04
C LEU A 80 5.45 -7.18 13.79
N CYS A 81 5.32 -7.80 12.62
CA CYS A 81 5.15 -7.13 11.33
C CYS A 81 3.73 -7.32 10.77
N THR A 82 2.71 -7.26 11.63
CA THR A 82 1.33 -7.65 11.30
C THR A 82 0.42 -6.48 10.90
N GLY A 83 1.00 -5.33 10.59
CA GLY A 83 0.30 -4.15 10.08
C GLY A 83 -0.85 -3.70 10.99
N ILE A 84 -2.02 -3.46 10.39
CA ILE A 84 -3.23 -3.03 11.12
C ILE A 84 -3.75 -4.05 12.15
N SER A 85 -3.33 -5.32 12.04
CA SER A 85 -3.70 -6.39 12.96
C SER A 85 -2.83 -6.44 14.22
N THR A 86 -1.77 -5.62 14.32
CA THR A 86 -0.85 -5.65 15.49
C THR A 86 -1.59 -5.42 16.81
N GLY A 87 -2.62 -4.57 16.83
CA GLY A 87 -3.42 -4.31 18.04
C GLY A 87 -4.12 -5.55 18.60
N ALA A 88 -4.40 -6.57 17.77
CA ALA A 88 -4.99 -7.83 18.21
C ALA A 88 -3.97 -8.74 18.92
N LEU A 89 -2.68 -8.59 18.62
CA LEU A 89 -1.59 -9.37 19.23
C LEU A 89 -0.90 -8.62 20.37
N LEU A 90 -0.97 -7.28 20.38
CA LEU A 90 -0.33 -6.42 21.36
C LEU A 90 -1.27 -5.28 21.76
N ALA A 91 -2.13 -5.53 22.75
CA ALA A 91 -3.15 -4.59 23.19
C ALA A 91 -2.60 -3.28 23.77
N SER A 92 -1.32 -3.24 24.19
CA SER A 92 -0.68 -2.01 24.66
C SER A 92 -0.40 -1.01 23.54
N LEU A 93 -0.38 -1.45 22.27
CA LEU A 93 -0.17 -0.59 21.12
C LEU A 93 -1.51 -0.18 20.50
N ARG A 94 -1.79 1.13 20.47
CA ARG A 94 -3.03 1.67 19.91
C ARG A 94 -2.91 1.83 18.40
N ILE A 95 -3.48 0.88 17.66
CA ILE A 95 -3.65 0.96 16.21
C ILE A 95 -5.13 0.99 15.88
N VAL A 96 -5.54 1.96 15.07
CA VAL A 96 -6.92 2.08 14.56
C VAL A 96 -6.90 1.73 13.07
N PRO A 97 -7.47 0.59 12.65
CA PRO A 97 -7.65 0.29 11.24
C PRO A 97 -8.64 1.27 10.62
N VAL A 98 -8.29 1.81 9.46
CA VAL A 98 -9.14 2.74 8.69
C VAL A 98 -9.27 2.24 7.26
N ALA A 99 -10.49 2.31 6.72
CA ALA A 99 -10.72 2.04 5.31
C ALA A 99 -10.29 3.26 4.48
N HIS A 100 -9.71 2.99 3.31
CA HIS A 100 -9.27 4.00 2.35
C HIS A 100 -9.87 3.70 0.98
N CYS A 101 -10.54 4.68 0.39
CA CYS A 101 -11.18 4.50 -0.91
C CYS A 101 -10.15 4.54 -2.05
N TYR A 102 -10.16 3.49 -2.85
CA TYR A 102 -9.38 3.40 -4.08
C TYR A 102 -10.28 2.90 -5.21
N ALA A 103 -10.36 3.67 -6.30
CA ALA A 103 -11.17 3.36 -7.45
C ALA A 103 -10.30 3.16 -8.69
N TYR A 104 -10.78 2.34 -9.62
CA TYR A 104 -10.20 2.19 -10.95
C TYR A 104 -11.20 2.72 -11.98
N THR A 105 -10.68 3.38 -13.02
CA THR A 105 -11.50 3.74 -14.18
C THR A 105 -11.92 2.48 -14.96
N ALA A 106 -12.84 2.65 -15.91
CA ALA A 106 -13.03 1.66 -16.96
C ALA A 106 -11.71 1.35 -17.68
N GLN A 107 -11.58 0.12 -18.18
CA GLN A 107 -10.43 -0.30 -18.96
C GLN A 107 -10.44 0.39 -20.33
N ARG A 108 -9.31 0.98 -20.70
CA ARG A 108 -9.04 1.52 -22.04
C ARG A 108 -8.78 0.37 -23.01
N SER A 109 -8.96 0.63 -24.30
CA SER A 109 -8.63 -0.31 -25.37
C SER A 109 -7.12 -0.51 -25.53
N GLU A 110 -6.31 0.48 -25.16
CA GLU A 110 -4.88 0.53 -25.48
C GLU A 110 -4.06 1.06 -24.30
N PHE A 111 -2.80 0.63 -24.26
CA PHE A 111 -1.80 1.18 -23.35
C PHE A 111 -1.39 2.58 -23.81
N ARG A 112 -0.99 3.42 -22.86
CA ARG A 112 -0.34 4.69 -23.20
C ARG A 112 1.07 4.40 -23.72
N GLU A 113 1.52 5.22 -24.66
CA GLU A 113 2.90 5.18 -25.17
C GLU A 113 3.91 5.35 -24.02
N ASN A 114 3.64 6.30 -23.12
CA ASN A 114 4.42 6.54 -21.92
C ASN A 114 3.54 6.39 -20.68
N LYS A 115 4.08 5.73 -19.65
CA LYS A 115 3.42 5.63 -18.35
C LYS A 115 3.38 7.00 -17.70
N ALA A 116 2.19 7.48 -17.33
CA ALA A 116 2.07 8.77 -16.67
C ALA A 116 2.73 8.74 -15.27
N ALA A 117 3.32 9.87 -14.88
CA ALA A 117 3.85 10.05 -13.53
C ALA A 117 2.75 9.88 -12.47
N PHE A 118 3.15 9.48 -11.25
CA PHE A 118 2.26 9.46 -10.09
C PHE A 118 1.94 10.91 -9.67
N VAL A 119 0.66 11.27 -9.60
CA VAL A 119 0.24 12.65 -9.33
C VAL A 119 -0.51 12.73 -7.99
N ARG A 120 -0.23 13.78 -7.21
CA ARG A 120 -1.00 14.15 -6.02
C ARG A 120 -1.63 15.53 -6.21
N TYR A 121 -2.85 15.69 -5.72
CA TYR A 121 -3.59 16.95 -5.59
C TYR A 121 -3.84 17.19 -4.10
N PRO A 122 -2.86 17.74 -3.35
CA PRO A 122 -2.98 17.89 -1.90
C PRO A 122 -4.21 18.68 -1.48
N GLU A 123 -4.57 19.72 -2.22
CA GLU A 123 -5.74 20.59 -1.99
C GLU A 123 -7.08 19.85 -2.08
N ALA A 124 -7.14 18.78 -2.87
CA ALA A 124 -8.31 17.94 -3.02
C ALA A 124 -8.20 16.62 -2.23
N HIS A 125 -7.09 16.41 -1.51
CA HIS A 125 -6.79 15.15 -0.82
C HIS A 125 -6.84 13.90 -1.74
N VAL A 126 -6.46 14.05 -3.01
CA VAL A 126 -6.54 13.00 -4.03
C VAL A 126 -5.15 12.66 -4.59
N TYR A 127 -4.96 11.41 -4.99
CA TYR A 127 -3.83 11.00 -5.82
C TYR A 127 -4.28 10.10 -6.95
N ALA A 128 -3.61 10.21 -8.09
CA ALA A 128 -3.90 9.46 -9.31
C ALA A 128 -2.64 8.77 -9.84
N ARG A 129 -2.82 7.61 -10.44
CA ARG A 129 -1.72 6.86 -11.05
C ARG A 129 -2.18 5.99 -12.20
N ASP A 130 -1.28 5.83 -13.16
CA ASP A 130 -1.45 4.92 -14.28
C ASP A 130 -1.32 3.45 -13.83
N HIS A 131 -2.31 2.65 -14.21
CA HIS A 131 -2.38 1.19 -14.04
C HIS A 131 -2.43 0.47 -15.40
N GLY A 132 -1.70 0.97 -16.40
CA GLY A 132 -1.57 0.39 -17.72
C GLY A 132 -2.79 0.66 -18.59
N LEU A 133 -3.81 -0.20 -18.51
CA LEU A 133 -5.08 -0.01 -19.23
C LEU A 133 -6.13 0.74 -18.42
N GLN A 134 -5.90 0.97 -17.14
CA GLN A 134 -6.80 1.73 -16.27
C GLN A 134 -6.04 2.87 -15.61
N ASP A 135 -6.76 3.86 -15.12
CA ASP A 135 -6.24 4.81 -14.14
C ASP A 135 -6.78 4.44 -12.77
N GLY A 136 -5.98 4.67 -11.74
CA GLY A 136 -6.40 4.47 -10.36
C GLY A 136 -6.39 5.79 -9.60
N ILE A 137 -7.41 5.97 -8.76
CA ILE A 137 -7.64 7.18 -7.98
C ILE A 137 -7.82 6.79 -6.53
N GLY A 138 -6.97 7.31 -5.65
CA GLY A 138 -7.19 7.25 -4.21
C GLY A 138 -7.58 8.62 -3.68
N SER A 139 -8.49 8.65 -2.72
CA SER A 139 -8.96 9.90 -2.12
C SER A 139 -9.03 9.77 -0.60
N TYR A 140 -8.47 10.76 0.09
CA TYR A 140 -8.70 10.99 1.52
C TYR A 140 -9.79 12.05 1.76
N GLY A 141 -10.45 12.54 0.70
CA GLY A 141 -11.52 13.52 0.75
C GLY A 141 -12.85 12.93 1.25
N HIS A 142 -12.81 12.21 2.36
CA HIS A 142 -13.96 11.59 3.04
C HIS A 142 -13.68 11.52 4.55
N ASP A 143 -14.73 11.39 5.37
CA ASP A 143 -14.56 11.18 6.81
C ASP A 143 -13.82 9.87 7.10
N PRO A 144 -13.02 9.78 8.18
CA PRO A 144 -12.36 8.54 8.57
C PRO A 144 -13.37 7.42 8.82
N ILE A 145 -13.15 6.26 8.19
CA ILE A 145 -14.01 5.08 8.35
C ILE A 145 -13.24 4.07 9.18
N ALA A 146 -13.50 4.06 10.49
CA ALA A 146 -12.90 3.07 11.39
C ALA A 146 -13.42 1.66 11.06
N VAL A 147 -12.51 0.69 11.00
CA VAL A 147 -12.84 -0.72 10.74
C VAL A 147 -12.55 -1.53 12.00
N ALA A 148 -13.56 -2.25 12.47
CA ALA A 148 -13.39 -3.18 13.59
C ALA A 148 -12.38 -4.28 13.19
N GLN A 149 -11.54 -4.70 14.13
CA GLN A 149 -10.56 -5.78 13.92
C GLN A 149 -11.23 -7.07 13.39
N SER A 150 -12.44 -7.37 13.84
CA SER A 150 -13.23 -8.53 13.39
C SER A 150 -13.73 -8.45 11.94
N HIS A 151 -13.67 -7.28 11.30
CA HIS A 151 -14.11 -7.06 9.92
C HIS A 151 -12.93 -6.91 8.95
N LEU A 152 -11.70 -7.13 9.42
CA LEU A 152 -10.53 -7.19 8.54
C LEU A 152 -10.58 -8.49 7.74
N THR A 153 -10.64 -8.38 6.42
CA THR A 153 -10.74 -9.53 5.50
C THR A 153 -9.37 -9.90 4.93
N SER A 154 -8.66 -8.91 4.40
CA SER A 154 -7.29 -9.02 3.90
C SER A 154 -6.67 -7.62 3.77
N SER A 155 -5.35 -7.52 3.89
CA SER A 155 -4.63 -6.33 3.42
C SER A 155 -4.42 -6.42 1.91
N ALA A 156 -4.60 -5.31 1.19
CA ALA A 156 -4.30 -5.19 -0.23
C ALA A 156 -2.81 -5.37 -0.55
#